data_AF-A0AAD5N1M3-F1
#
_entry.id   AF-A0AAD5N1M3-F1
#
_cell.length_a   1.000
_cell.length_b   1.000
_cell.length_c   1.000
_cell.angle_alpha   90.00
_cell.angle_beta   90.00
_cell.angle_gamma   90.00
#
_symmetry.space_group_name_H-M   'P 1'
#
loop_
_entity.id
_entity.type
_entity.pdbx_description
1 polymer ?
#
loop_
_entity_poly.entity_id
_entity_poly.type
_entity_poly.pdbx_seq_one_letter_code
_entity_poly.pdbx_strand_id
1 'polypeptide(L)'
;MATEQSGGYESRMNYTHFRYMCFPIPRIREIHVALAKMVDLCNDRQISSDRFISRLAQASWLQCVSDSLNCAANVAQCVHCEDTPEVPVIVHGGEGTDTTLLATSLAQVMLDPDARTIRGFESLIEREWICAGHPFQLRNAHSAYAEGAITGPQESPVFLCFLDSVYQIIAQYPHSFEFGEEFLIFLFEHAYASEFGSFLGNNEMMKAELGVKKSTVSLWSYVTIQRYFERS
;
A
#
# COMPACT_ATOMS: atom_id res chain seq x y z
N MET A 1 7.77 29.02 -20.37
CA MET A 1 9.04 28.48 -19.86
C MET A 1 8.71 27.14 -19.23
N ALA A 2 9.16 26.05 -19.85
CA ALA A 2 8.93 24.70 -19.34
C ALA A 2 9.72 24.54 -18.03
N THR A 3 9.03 24.23 -16.94
CA THR A 3 9.66 23.79 -15.70
C THR A 3 10.27 22.42 -15.99
N GLU A 4 11.60 22.37 -16.16
CA GLU A 4 12.33 21.11 -16.12
C GLU A 4 11.98 20.41 -14.81
N GLN A 5 11.39 19.23 -14.88
CA GLN A 5 11.19 18.37 -13.71
C GLN A 5 12.59 18.01 -13.19
N SER A 6 13.04 18.67 -12.13
CA SER A 6 14.36 18.49 -11.51
C SER A 6 14.48 17.16 -10.72
N GLY A 7 13.72 16.14 -11.11
CA GLY A 7 13.78 14.79 -10.56
C GLY A 7 14.75 13.90 -11.34
N GLY A 8 15.06 12.73 -10.79
CA GLY A 8 15.98 11.78 -11.43
C GLY A 8 16.37 10.66 -10.48
N TYR A 9 17.43 9.95 -10.85
CA TYR A 9 18.09 8.94 -10.02
C TYR A 9 19.55 9.35 -9.80
N GLU A 10 20.17 8.81 -8.77
CA GLU A 10 21.54 9.12 -8.38
C GLU A 10 22.53 8.84 -9.51
N SER A 11 23.47 9.77 -9.72
CA SER A 11 24.50 9.57 -10.75
C SER A 11 25.50 8.50 -10.31
N ARG A 12 25.74 7.53 -11.19
CA ARG A 12 26.77 6.49 -11.01
C ARG A 12 28.18 7.07 -10.80
N MET A 13 28.43 8.29 -11.27
CA MET A 13 29.70 8.99 -11.06
C MET A 13 29.89 9.45 -9.61
N ASN A 14 28.79 9.81 -8.92
CA ASN A 14 28.85 10.32 -7.55
C ASN A 14 28.66 9.21 -6.51
N TYR A 15 28.03 8.10 -6.88
CA TYR A 15 27.75 6.96 -6.00
C TYR A 15 28.33 5.68 -6.60
N THR A 16 29.67 5.60 -6.59
CA THR A 16 30.44 4.55 -7.27
C THR A 16 30.31 3.17 -6.64
N HIS A 17 29.92 3.09 -5.37
CA HIS A 17 29.72 1.84 -4.63
C HIS A 17 28.27 1.33 -4.66
N PHE A 18 27.36 2.07 -5.29
CA PHE A 18 25.96 1.69 -5.38
C PHE A 18 25.72 0.78 -6.58
N ARG A 19 24.98 -0.31 -6.35
CA ARG A 19 24.42 -1.13 -7.42
C ARG A 19 23.00 -0.64 -7.71
N TYR A 20 22.77 -0.22 -8.95
CA TYR A 20 21.47 0.29 -9.39
C TYR A 20 20.61 -0.85 -9.94
N MET A 21 19.39 -0.96 -9.44
CA MET A 21 18.37 -1.86 -9.93
C MET A 21 17.09 -1.09 -10.20
N CYS A 22 16.37 -1.45 -11.26
CA CYS A 22 15.10 -0.84 -11.62
C CYS A 22 14.09 -1.95 -11.77
N PHE A 23 13.13 -2.00 -10.85
CA PHE A 23 12.03 -2.95 -10.86
C PHE A 23 10.75 -2.22 -11.22
N PRO A 24 9.98 -2.69 -12.22
CA PRO A 24 8.67 -2.14 -12.51
C PRO A 24 7.75 -2.22 -11.29
N ILE A 25 6.99 -1.15 -11.05
CA ILE A 25 5.94 -1.09 -10.04
C ILE A 25 4.83 -0.17 -10.59
N PRO A 26 3.53 -0.50 -10.39
CA PRO A 26 2.46 0.29 -10.97
C PRO A 26 2.44 1.70 -10.38
N ARG A 27 2.22 2.70 -11.22
CA ARG A 27 2.08 4.10 -10.81
C ARG A 27 0.70 4.32 -10.20
N ILE A 28 0.57 5.35 -9.36
CA ILE A 28 -0.71 5.70 -8.70
C ILE A 28 -1.89 5.82 -9.69
N ARG A 29 -1.65 6.38 -10.89
CA ARG A 29 -2.68 6.50 -11.93
C ARG A 29 -3.08 5.16 -12.53
N GLU A 30 -2.12 4.24 -12.68
CA GLU A 30 -2.39 2.89 -13.22
C GLU A 30 -3.23 2.09 -12.24
N ILE A 31 -2.88 2.14 -10.94
CA ILE A 31 -3.64 1.53 -9.84
C ILE A 31 -5.07 2.08 -9.82
N HIS A 32 -5.22 3.41 -9.93
CA HIS A 32 -6.52 4.07 -9.95
C HIS A 32 -7.41 3.62 -11.11
N VAL A 33 -6.90 3.70 -12.34
CA VAL A 33 -7.63 3.27 -13.55
C VAL A 33 -7.97 1.78 -13.50
N ALA A 34 -7.08 0.97 -12.94
CA ALA A 34 -7.30 -0.46 -12.82
C ALA A 34 -8.48 -0.79 -11.89
N LEU A 35 -8.55 -0.14 -10.72
CA LEU A 35 -9.67 -0.34 -9.80
C LEU A 35 -10.99 0.17 -10.38
N ALA A 36 -11.00 1.34 -11.04
CA ALA A 36 -12.20 1.86 -11.68
C ALA A 36 -12.80 0.86 -12.68
N LYS A 37 -11.96 0.27 -13.54
CA LYS A 37 -12.39 -0.78 -14.49
C LYS A 37 -12.89 -2.04 -13.79
N MET A 38 -12.28 -2.45 -12.67
CA MET A 38 -12.74 -3.60 -11.87
C MET A 38 -14.14 -3.37 -11.33
N VAL A 39 -14.39 -2.17 -10.81
CA VAL A 39 -15.67 -1.80 -10.20
C VAL A 39 -16.77 -1.74 -11.25
N ASP A 40 -16.51 -1.13 -12.40
CA ASP A 40 -17.42 -1.13 -13.53
C ASP A 40 -17.76 -2.55 -13.99
N LEU A 41 -16.76 -3.44 -14.00
CA LEU A 41 -16.94 -4.84 -14.36
C LEU A 41 -17.80 -5.58 -13.35
N CYS A 42 -17.54 -5.41 -12.05
CA CYS A 42 -18.31 -6.05 -10.97
C CYS A 42 -19.78 -5.58 -10.91
N ASN A 43 -20.07 -4.38 -11.40
CA ASN A 43 -21.44 -3.84 -11.46
C ASN A 43 -22.22 -4.28 -12.72
N ASP A 44 -21.57 -4.90 -13.71
CA ASP A 44 -22.21 -5.37 -14.93
C ASP A 44 -22.94 -6.72 -14.70
N ARG A 45 -24.23 -6.64 -14.35
CA ARG A 45 -25.06 -7.83 -14.04
C ARG A 45 -25.42 -8.69 -15.26
N GLN A 46 -25.14 -8.25 -16.48
CA GLN A 46 -25.56 -8.95 -17.71
C GLN A 46 -24.37 -9.56 -18.46
N ILE A 47 -23.17 -9.48 -17.90
CA ILE A 47 -21.96 -9.99 -18.53
C ILE A 47 -21.92 -11.52 -18.54
N SER A 48 -21.54 -12.10 -19.68
CA SER A 48 -21.26 -13.53 -19.76
C SER A 48 -19.91 -13.87 -19.10
N SER A 49 -19.75 -15.11 -18.66
CA SER A 49 -18.52 -15.57 -17.98
C SER A 49 -17.25 -15.32 -18.81
N ASP A 50 -17.25 -15.67 -20.10
CA ASP A 50 -16.07 -15.49 -20.96
C ASP A 50 -15.70 -14.01 -21.12
N ARG A 51 -16.72 -13.15 -21.26
CA ARG A 51 -16.53 -11.70 -21.37
C ARG A 51 -16.06 -11.11 -20.04
N PHE A 52 -16.52 -11.65 -18.91
CA PHE A 52 -16.07 -11.25 -17.58
C PHE A 52 -14.58 -11.52 -17.41
N ILE A 53 -14.11 -12.73 -17.70
CA ILE A 53 -12.67 -13.08 -17.60
C ILE A 53 -11.82 -12.22 -18.53
N SER A 54 -12.29 -11.99 -19.76
CA SER A 54 -11.59 -11.11 -20.72
C SER A 54 -11.48 -9.66 -20.20
N ARG A 55 -12.57 -9.09 -19.68
CA ARG A 55 -12.56 -7.73 -19.12
C ARG A 55 -11.78 -7.65 -17.81
N LEU A 56 -11.78 -8.71 -17.00
CA LEU A 56 -11.00 -8.81 -15.77
C LEU A 56 -9.49 -8.67 -16.08
N ALA A 57 -9.01 -9.39 -17.10
CA ALA A 57 -7.63 -9.24 -17.56
C ALA A 57 -7.32 -7.82 -18.08
N GLN A 58 -8.26 -7.19 -18.79
CA GLN A 58 -8.13 -5.82 -19.32
C GLN A 58 -8.23 -4.72 -18.25
N ALA A 59 -8.80 -5.04 -17.08
CA ALA A 59 -8.83 -4.13 -15.94
C ALA A 59 -7.43 -3.93 -15.35
N SER A 60 -6.53 -4.91 -15.49
CA SER A 60 -5.13 -4.84 -15.07
C SER A 60 -4.91 -4.65 -13.56
N TRP A 61 -5.94 -4.81 -12.73
CA TRP A 61 -5.79 -4.77 -11.26
C TRP A 61 -4.89 -5.90 -10.77
N LEU A 62 -5.14 -7.13 -11.22
CA LEU A 62 -4.29 -8.28 -10.91
C LEU A 62 -2.84 -8.10 -11.40
N GLN A 63 -2.65 -7.37 -12.50
CA GLN A 63 -1.30 -7.02 -12.97
C GLN A 63 -0.63 -6.03 -12.01
N CYS A 64 -1.34 -5.01 -11.51
CA CYS A 64 -0.82 -4.08 -10.51
C CYS A 64 -0.38 -4.82 -9.23
N VAL A 65 -1.22 -5.74 -8.74
CA VAL A 65 -0.91 -6.57 -7.56
C VAL A 65 0.31 -7.46 -7.83
N SER A 66 0.37 -8.13 -8.98
CA SER A 66 1.50 -8.97 -9.39
C SER A 66 2.81 -8.17 -9.50
N ASP A 67 2.79 -7.01 -10.17
CA ASP A 67 3.96 -6.16 -10.32
C ASP A 67 4.46 -5.62 -8.98
N SER A 68 3.55 -5.29 -8.06
CA SER A 68 3.88 -4.85 -6.70
C SER A 68 4.56 -5.95 -5.90
N LEU A 69 4.02 -7.17 -5.94
CA LEU A 69 4.62 -8.35 -5.30
C LEU A 69 5.99 -8.70 -5.89
N ASN A 70 6.12 -8.67 -7.22
CA ASN A 70 7.39 -8.93 -7.89
C ASN A 70 8.44 -7.88 -7.53
N CYS A 71 8.08 -6.59 -7.51
CA CYS A 71 8.98 -5.52 -7.09
C CYS A 71 9.46 -5.75 -5.65
N ALA A 72 8.53 -6.01 -4.72
CA ALA A 72 8.83 -6.27 -3.32
C ALA A 72 9.69 -7.52 -3.11
N ALA A 73 9.42 -8.61 -3.83
CA ALA A 73 10.21 -9.84 -3.77
C ALA A 73 11.65 -9.61 -4.25
N ASN A 74 11.84 -8.82 -5.32
CA ASN A 74 13.17 -8.43 -5.77
C ASN A 74 13.89 -7.55 -4.73
N VAL A 75 13.19 -6.61 -4.09
CA VAL A 75 13.75 -5.82 -2.97
C VAL A 75 14.16 -6.73 -1.81
N ALA A 76 13.29 -7.67 -1.43
CA ALA A 76 13.55 -8.62 -0.36
C ALA A 76 14.80 -9.49 -0.65
N GLN A 77 14.93 -9.99 -1.87
CA GLN A 77 16.11 -10.74 -2.33
C GLN A 77 17.39 -9.92 -2.33
N CYS A 78 17.30 -8.60 -2.56
CA CYS A 78 18.46 -7.71 -2.45
C CYS A 78 18.91 -7.52 -1.00
N VAL A 79 17.97 -7.48 -0.06
CA VAL A 79 18.26 -7.34 1.38
C VAL A 79 18.84 -8.64 1.92
N HIS A 80 18.19 -9.77 1.62
CA HIS A 80 18.53 -11.09 2.12
C HIS A 80 18.38 -12.15 1.03
N CYS A 81 19.47 -12.87 0.76
CA CYS A 81 19.49 -14.05 -0.09
C CYS A 81 20.47 -15.06 0.53
N GLU A 82 20.06 -16.33 0.64
CA GLU A 82 20.74 -17.37 1.44
C GLU A 82 22.25 -17.52 1.15
N ASP A 83 22.69 -17.17 -0.06
CA ASP A 83 24.07 -17.31 -0.52
C ASP A 83 24.86 -16.00 -0.61
N THR A 84 24.30 -14.88 -0.12
CA THR A 84 24.94 -13.56 -0.21
C THR A 84 24.93 -12.83 1.13
N PRO A 85 25.97 -12.03 1.44
CA PRO A 85 25.92 -11.17 2.62
C PRO A 85 24.78 -10.16 2.50
N GLU A 86 24.11 -9.89 3.61
CA GLU A 86 23.08 -8.86 3.67
C GLU A 86 23.67 -7.49 3.34
N VAL A 87 22.94 -6.72 2.55
CA VAL A 87 23.34 -5.37 2.14
C VAL A 87 22.24 -4.36 2.42
N PRO A 88 22.59 -3.11 2.79
CA PRO A 88 21.61 -2.05 2.90
C PRO A 88 21.05 -1.72 1.51
N VAL A 89 19.72 -1.66 1.42
CA VAL A 89 19.00 -1.32 0.18
C VAL A 89 18.29 0.01 0.38
N ILE A 90 18.49 0.94 -0.55
CA ILE A 90 17.72 2.19 -0.63
C ILE A 90 16.68 2.02 -1.73
N VAL A 91 15.41 2.20 -1.36
CA VAL A 91 14.28 2.15 -2.30
C VAL A 91 13.72 3.56 -2.41
N HIS A 92 13.59 4.08 -3.63
CA HIS A 92 12.97 5.36 -3.88
C HIS A 92 12.11 5.34 -5.15
N GLY A 93 11.07 6.16 -5.15
CA GLY A 93 10.17 6.37 -6.28
C GLY A 93 10.18 7.84 -6.69
N GLY A 94 9.11 8.31 -7.34
CA GLY A 94 8.98 9.72 -7.72
C GLY A 94 8.92 10.65 -6.51
N GLU A 95 7.90 10.47 -5.66
CA GLU A 95 7.69 11.29 -4.45
C GLU A 95 8.02 10.55 -3.14
N GLY A 96 8.22 9.24 -3.17
CA GLY A 96 8.55 8.44 -1.99
C GLY A 96 7.36 8.12 -1.07
N THR A 97 6.18 8.69 -1.31
CA THR A 97 5.00 8.61 -0.43
C THR A 97 3.93 7.61 -0.86
N ASP A 98 4.15 6.87 -1.96
CA ASP A 98 3.18 5.93 -2.52
C ASP A 98 3.84 4.58 -2.83
N THR A 99 4.27 4.39 -4.08
CA THR A 99 4.78 3.09 -4.57
C THR A 99 6.06 2.65 -3.86
N THR A 100 6.84 3.60 -3.33
CA THR A 100 7.98 3.32 -2.45
C THR A 100 7.53 2.65 -1.16
N LEU A 101 6.49 3.17 -0.52
CA LEU A 101 5.92 2.62 0.72
C LEU A 101 5.28 1.25 0.45
N LEU A 102 4.60 1.10 -0.70
CA LEU A 102 4.07 -0.18 -1.17
C LEU A 102 5.17 -1.24 -1.31
N ALA A 103 6.25 -0.95 -2.02
CA ALA A 103 7.36 -1.88 -2.22
C ALA A 103 8.06 -2.26 -0.91
N THR A 104 8.39 -1.25 -0.09
CA THR A 104 9.12 -1.43 1.17
C THR A 104 8.28 -2.14 2.22
N SER A 105 6.99 -1.85 2.32
CA SER A 105 6.08 -2.54 3.26
C SER A 105 5.90 -4.01 2.89
N LEU A 106 5.71 -4.33 1.60
CA LEU A 106 5.60 -5.72 1.15
C LEU A 106 6.89 -6.50 1.36
N ALA A 107 8.05 -5.88 1.08
CA ALA A 107 9.34 -6.51 1.36
C ALA A 107 9.51 -6.84 2.86
N GLN A 108 9.05 -5.95 3.75
CA GLN A 108 9.06 -6.19 5.19
C GLN A 108 8.11 -7.32 5.60
N VAL A 109 6.89 -7.40 5.03
CA VAL A 109 5.98 -8.54 5.27
C VAL A 109 6.61 -9.87 4.83
N MET A 110 7.37 -9.88 3.73
CA MET A 110 8.07 -11.07 3.24
C MET A 110 9.22 -11.48 4.18
N LEU A 111 10.04 -10.52 4.61
CA LEU A 111 11.27 -10.78 5.37
C LEU A 111 11.07 -10.95 6.89
N ASP A 112 10.17 -10.17 7.49
CA ASP A 112 10.04 -10.05 8.93
C ASP A 112 8.80 -10.81 9.45
N PRO A 113 8.96 -11.87 10.26
CA PRO A 113 7.83 -12.56 10.89
C PRO A 113 6.99 -11.66 11.80
N ASP A 114 7.57 -10.63 12.44
CA ASP A 114 6.81 -9.72 13.32
C ASP A 114 5.75 -8.96 12.53
N ALA A 115 6.07 -8.53 11.30
CA ALA A 115 5.15 -7.88 10.38
C ALA A 115 3.93 -8.74 9.98
N ARG A 116 3.92 -10.04 10.31
CA ARG A 116 2.80 -10.97 10.07
C ARG A 116 1.96 -11.23 11.32
N THR A 117 2.33 -10.63 12.45
CA THR A 117 1.49 -10.55 13.65
C THR A 117 0.57 -9.34 13.57
N ILE A 118 -0.53 -9.33 14.30
CA ILE A 118 -1.44 -8.16 14.31
C ILE A 118 -0.68 -6.91 14.79
N ARG A 119 0.12 -7.03 15.87
CA ARG A 119 0.84 -5.88 16.44
C ARG A 119 1.97 -5.39 15.53
N GLY A 120 2.71 -6.30 14.91
CA GLY A 120 3.78 -5.91 14.01
C GLY A 120 3.23 -5.32 12.70
N PHE A 121 2.08 -5.80 12.21
CA PHE A 121 1.42 -5.20 11.05
C PHE A 121 0.84 -3.80 11.35
N GLU A 122 0.23 -3.60 12.52
CA GLU A 122 -0.16 -2.26 13.02
C GLU A 122 1.05 -1.32 13.07
N SER A 123 2.17 -1.80 13.63
CA SER A 123 3.42 -1.04 13.74
C SER A 123 4.03 -0.72 12.38
N LEU A 124 3.94 -1.65 11.42
CA LEU A 124 4.36 -1.44 10.03
C LEU A 124 3.52 -0.34 9.39
N ILE A 125 2.19 -0.38 9.51
CA ILE A 125 1.29 0.64 8.93
C ILE A 125 1.54 2.01 9.58
N GLU A 126 1.65 2.07 10.91
CA GLU A 126 1.90 3.34 11.61
C GLU A 126 3.23 3.97 11.18
N ARG A 127 4.29 3.17 11.01
CA ARG A 127 5.62 3.66 10.63
C ARG A 127 5.73 3.98 9.13
N GLU A 128 5.41 3.02 8.28
CA GLU A 128 5.67 3.09 6.83
C GLU A 128 4.59 3.86 6.07
N TRP A 129 3.36 3.95 6.57
CA TRP A 129 2.28 4.64 5.85
C TRP A 129 1.92 5.95 6.52
N ILE A 130 1.63 5.92 7.81
CA ILE A 130 1.13 7.10 8.53
C ILE A 130 2.27 8.09 8.83
N CYS A 131 3.31 7.65 9.55
CA CYS A 131 4.43 8.50 9.94
C CYS A 131 5.27 8.95 8.73
N ALA A 132 5.45 8.07 7.74
CA ALA A 132 6.18 8.39 6.50
C ALA A 132 5.43 9.38 5.58
N GLY A 133 4.16 9.67 5.88
CA GLY A 133 3.39 10.71 5.19
C GLY A 133 2.72 10.25 3.89
N HIS A 134 2.23 9.01 3.84
CA HIS A 134 1.27 8.63 2.80
C HIS A 134 0.05 9.56 2.88
N PRO A 135 -0.32 10.26 1.79
CA PRO A 135 -1.34 11.29 1.85
C PRO A 135 -2.75 10.69 1.83
N PHE A 136 -3.15 9.99 2.89
CA PHE A 136 -4.43 9.27 3.01
C PHE A 136 -5.63 10.15 2.66
N GLN A 137 -5.71 11.36 3.23
CA GLN A 137 -6.84 12.27 2.96
C GLN A 137 -6.92 12.70 1.49
N LEU A 138 -5.80 12.85 0.78
CA LEU A 138 -5.77 13.17 -0.65
C LEU A 138 -6.08 11.94 -1.51
N ARG A 139 -5.49 10.78 -1.17
CA ARG A 139 -5.64 9.53 -1.93
C ARG A 139 -7.03 8.93 -1.80
N ASN A 140 -7.69 9.15 -0.64
CA ASN A 140 -8.98 8.58 -0.27
C ASN A 140 -10.12 9.62 -0.16
N ALA A 141 -9.94 10.84 -0.70
CA ALA A 141 -10.81 12.00 -0.42
C ALA A 141 -12.32 11.79 -0.64
N HIS A 142 -12.71 10.87 -1.53
CA HIS A 142 -14.11 10.64 -1.90
C HIS A 142 -14.56 9.20 -1.76
N SER A 143 -13.92 8.31 -2.51
CA SER A 143 -14.13 6.87 -2.40
C SER A 143 -12.99 6.17 -3.12
N ALA A 144 -12.84 4.86 -2.90
CA ALA A 144 -11.89 4.06 -3.66
C ALA A 144 -12.19 4.07 -5.18
N TYR A 145 -13.40 4.50 -5.57
CA TYR A 145 -13.96 4.35 -6.92
C TYR A 145 -14.25 5.69 -7.61
N ALA A 146 -13.90 6.82 -7.00
CA ALA A 146 -14.19 8.13 -7.57
C ALA A 146 -13.31 8.37 -8.80
N GLU A 147 -13.87 8.80 -9.93
CA GLU A 147 -13.14 9.01 -11.19
C GLU A 147 -12.15 10.21 -11.17
N GLY A 148 -11.76 10.70 -9.99
CA GLY A 148 -10.88 11.86 -9.83
C GLY A 148 -11.51 13.19 -10.30
N ALA A 149 -12.84 13.27 -10.38
CA ALA A 149 -13.55 14.44 -10.89
C ALA A 149 -13.37 15.72 -10.04
N ILE A 150 -13.02 15.57 -8.75
CA ILE A 150 -12.97 16.66 -7.78
C ILE A 150 -11.52 17.00 -7.35
N THR A 151 -10.68 16.01 -7.14
CA THR A 151 -9.26 16.15 -6.71
C THR A 151 -8.26 15.84 -7.82
N GLY A 152 -8.73 15.44 -9.01
CA GLY A 152 -7.90 15.17 -10.18
C GLY A 152 -7.17 13.82 -10.13
N PRO A 153 -6.04 13.67 -10.84
CA PRO A 153 -5.28 12.41 -10.94
C PRO A 153 -4.54 12.01 -9.65
N GLN A 154 -4.87 12.66 -8.52
CA GLN A 154 -4.24 12.49 -7.22
C GLN A 154 -4.94 11.41 -6.38
N GLU A 155 -6.16 10.98 -6.71
CA GLU A 155 -6.80 9.84 -6.04
C GLU A 155 -6.20 8.53 -6.54
N SER A 156 -5.91 7.64 -5.61
CA SER A 156 -5.41 6.32 -5.96
C SER A 156 -5.52 5.36 -4.79
N PRO A 157 -6.04 4.13 -5.01
CA PRO A 157 -6.22 3.13 -3.98
C PRO A 157 -4.89 2.37 -3.71
N VAL A 158 -3.79 3.10 -3.49
CA VAL A 158 -2.45 2.54 -3.28
C VAL A 158 -2.40 1.67 -2.02
N PHE A 159 -3.01 2.14 -0.92
CA PHE A 159 -3.10 1.37 0.31
C PHE A 159 -3.96 0.11 0.14
N LEU A 160 -5.03 0.16 -0.65
CA LEU A 160 -5.80 -1.06 -0.99
C LEU A 160 -4.96 -2.03 -1.85
N CYS A 161 -4.16 -1.52 -2.79
CA CYS A 161 -3.25 -2.38 -3.56
C CYS A 161 -2.24 -3.09 -2.65
N PHE A 162 -1.73 -2.40 -1.62
CA PHE A 162 -0.92 -3.03 -0.56
C PHE A 162 -1.70 -4.14 0.18
N LEU A 163 -2.91 -3.86 0.64
CA LEU A 163 -3.72 -4.84 1.37
C LEU A 163 -4.06 -6.07 0.52
N ASP A 164 -4.41 -5.88 -0.76
CA ASP A 164 -4.66 -6.99 -1.70
C ASP A 164 -3.37 -7.80 -1.93
N SER A 165 -2.22 -7.14 -2.13
CA SER A 165 -0.94 -7.84 -2.20
C SER A 165 -0.64 -8.66 -0.94
N VAL A 166 -0.94 -8.16 0.26
CA VAL A 166 -0.80 -8.93 1.51
C VAL A 166 -1.77 -10.11 1.54
N TYR A 167 -3.02 -9.93 1.11
CA TYR A 167 -3.98 -11.03 0.98
C TYR A 167 -3.47 -12.13 0.06
N GLN A 168 -2.83 -11.80 -1.07
CA GLN A 168 -2.22 -12.81 -1.96
C GLN A 168 -1.11 -13.61 -1.27
N ILE A 169 -0.36 -13.00 -0.34
CA ILE A 169 0.66 -13.69 0.44
C ILE A 169 0.00 -14.60 1.48
N ILE A 170 -1.05 -14.13 2.18
CA ILE A 170 -1.83 -14.94 3.13
C ILE A 170 -2.43 -16.17 2.43
N ALA A 171 -3.00 -16.00 1.24
CA ALA A 171 -3.59 -17.09 0.45
C ALA A 171 -2.55 -18.16 0.07
N GLN A 172 -1.30 -17.76 -0.19
CA GLN A 172 -0.20 -18.68 -0.49
C GLN A 172 0.41 -19.32 0.77
N TYR A 173 0.39 -18.61 1.90
CA TYR A 173 0.99 -19.06 3.16
C TYR A 173 0.04 -18.92 4.36
N PRO A 174 -1.08 -19.68 4.41
CA PRO A 174 -2.16 -19.47 5.38
C PRO A 174 -1.74 -19.59 6.86
N HIS A 175 -0.66 -20.32 7.14
CA HIS A 175 -0.15 -20.54 8.50
C HIS A 175 0.97 -19.58 8.91
N SER A 176 1.31 -18.60 8.07
CA SER A 176 2.40 -17.65 8.34
C SER A 176 1.92 -16.34 8.97
N PHE A 177 0.61 -16.13 9.12
CA PHE A 177 0.01 -14.88 9.60
C PHE A 177 -0.86 -15.12 10.85
N GLU A 178 -0.86 -14.16 11.76
CA GLU A 178 -1.78 -14.15 12.91
C GLU A 178 -3.19 -13.67 12.51
N PHE A 179 -3.31 -12.95 11.40
CA PHE A 179 -4.56 -12.36 10.92
C PHE A 179 -4.96 -12.90 9.53
N GLY A 180 -6.26 -12.80 9.23
CA GLY A 180 -6.85 -13.21 7.96
C GLY A 180 -7.39 -12.05 7.13
N GLU A 181 -8.25 -12.40 6.17
CA GLU A 181 -8.90 -11.47 5.24
C GLU A 181 -9.73 -10.40 5.97
N GLU A 182 -10.43 -10.79 7.04
CA GLU A 182 -11.33 -9.90 7.78
C GLU A 182 -10.59 -8.71 8.38
N PHE A 183 -9.35 -8.90 8.83
CA PHE A 183 -8.53 -7.80 9.35
C PHE A 183 -8.08 -6.83 8.25
N LEU A 184 -7.77 -7.35 7.06
CA LEU A 184 -7.42 -6.52 5.91
C LEU A 184 -8.63 -5.69 5.43
N ILE A 185 -9.82 -6.29 5.38
CA ILE A 185 -11.08 -5.59 5.07
C ILE A 185 -11.33 -4.48 6.10
N PHE A 186 -11.19 -4.78 7.40
CA PHE A 186 -11.34 -3.81 8.47
C PHE A 186 -10.41 -2.59 8.29
N LEU A 187 -9.13 -2.81 7.96
CA LEU A 187 -8.17 -1.74 7.68
C LEU A 187 -8.55 -0.92 6.45
N PHE A 188 -9.01 -1.58 5.38
CA PHE A 188 -9.48 -0.91 4.18
C PHE A 188 -10.66 0.01 4.48
N GLU A 189 -11.69 -0.47 5.18
CA GLU A 189 -12.86 0.33 5.55
C GLU A 189 -12.45 1.56 6.35
N HIS A 190 -11.59 1.37 7.35
CA HIS A 190 -11.13 2.45 8.23
C HIS A 190 -10.15 3.43 7.56
N ALA A 191 -9.52 3.06 6.45
CA ALA A 191 -8.72 3.99 5.67
C ALA A 191 -9.59 4.99 4.86
N TYR A 192 -10.84 4.63 4.54
CA TYR A 192 -11.77 5.48 3.79
C TYR A 192 -12.82 6.17 4.67
N ALA A 193 -13.36 5.45 5.64
CA ALA A 193 -14.37 5.94 6.56
C ALA A 193 -14.10 5.39 7.97
N SER A 194 -13.80 6.27 8.91
CA SER A 194 -13.42 5.87 10.26
C SER A 194 -14.01 6.79 11.32
N GLU A 195 -14.36 6.21 12.46
CA GLU A 195 -14.58 6.95 13.71
C GLU A 195 -13.26 7.26 14.45
N PHE A 196 -12.13 6.75 13.95
CA PHE A 196 -10.80 6.89 14.54
C PHE A 196 -9.94 7.91 13.78
N GLY A 197 -8.93 8.44 14.46
CA GLY A 197 -8.01 9.42 13.89
C GLY A 197 -6.81 8.86 13.13
N SER A 198 -6.60 7.54 13.11
CA SER A 198 -5.34 6.94 12.65
C SER A 198 -4.98 7.36 11.21
N PHE A 199 -5.94 7.27 10.29
CA PHE A 199 -5.76 7.57 8.86
C PHE A 199 -6.17 9.01 8.46
N LEU A 200 -6.44 9.90 9.43
CA LEU A 200 -6.78 11.30 9.12
C LEU A 200 -5.54 12.12 8.74
N GLY A 201 -5.72 13.04 7.80
CA GLY A 201 -4.67 13.94 7.31
C GLY A 201 -3.77 13.30 6.24
N ASN A 202 -2.81 14.10 5.76
CA ASN A 202 -1.87 13.67 4.72
C ASN A 202 -0.45 13.39 5.24
N ASN A 203 -0.14 13.84 6.46
CA ASN A 203 1.15 13.70 7.12
C ASN A 203 1.03 14.11 8.60
N GLU A 204 2.09 13.87 9.38
CA GLU A 204 2.12 14.20 10.81
C GLU A 204 1.95 15.70 11.11
N MET A 205 2.41 16.59 10.21
CA MET A 205 2.24 18.04 10.37
C MET A 205 0.74 18.41 10.33
N MET A 206 0.02 17.96 9.30
CA MET A 206 -1.41 18.18 9.17
C MET A 206 -2.19 17.54 10.33
N LYS A 207 -1.79 16.34 10.79
CA LYS A 207 -2.40 15.70 11.97
C LYS A 207 -2.22 16.52 13.24
N ALA A 208 -1.08 17.19 13.41
CA ALA A 208 -0.84 18.09 14.53
C ALA A 208 -1.70 19.36 14.44
N GLU A 209 -1.82 19.96 13.26
CA GLU A 209 -2.66 21.14 13.01
C GLU A 209 -4.15 20.87 13.27
N LEU A 210 -4.64 19.71 12.84
CA LEU A 210 -6.00 19.25 13.09
C LEU A 210 -6.24 18.78 14.54
N GLY A 211 -5.18 18.68 15.35
CA GLY A 211 -5.26 18.22 16.73
C GLY A 211 -5.69 16.77 16.89
N VAL A 212 -5.50 15.91 15.87
CA VAL A 212 -6.03 14.54 15.78
C VAL A 212 -5.77 13.73 17.05
N LYS A 213 -4.52 13.73 17.55
CA LYS A 213 -4.13 12.98 18.76
C LYS A 213 -4.85 13.42 20.04
N LYS A 214 -5.44 14.62 20.06
CA LYS A 214 -6.20 15.17 21.20
C LYS A 214 -7.70 15.03 21.03
N SER A 215 -8.19 15.05 19.79
CA SER A 215 -9.63 15.10 19.47
C SER A 215 -10.23 13.76 19.03
N THR A 216 -9.40 12.73 18.80
CA THR A 216 -9.84 11.44 18.29
C THR A 216 -9.18 10.27 19.03
N VAL A 217 -9.71 9.06 18.83
CA VAL A 217 -9.15 7.82 19.36
C VAL A 217 -8.33 7.11 18.27
N SER A 218 -7.29 6.37 18.67
CA SER A 218 -6.51 5.54 17.77
C SER A 218 -7.23 4.24 17.43
N LEU A 219 -7.21 3.86 16.15
CA LEU A 219 -7.71 2.57 15.67
C LEU A 219 -7.08 1.39 16.41
N TRP A 220 -5.77 1.48 16.66
CA TRP A 220 -4.98 0.42 17.31
C TRP A 220 -5.41 0.17 18.75
N SER A 221 -5.91 1.21 19.44
CA SER A 221 -6.47 1.06 20.78
C SER A 221 -7.73 0.20 20.76
N TYR A 222 -8.59 0.37 19.75
CA TYR A 222 -9.78 -0.44 19.57
C TYR A 222 -9.44 -1.89 19.22
N VAL A 223 -8.54 -2.12 18.26
CA VAL A 223 -8.11 -3.48 17.87
C VAL A 223 -7.53 -4.22 19.08
N THR A 224 -6.70 -3.55 19.87
CA THR A 224 -6.15 -4.12 21.10
C THR A 224 -7.25 -4.56 22.07
N ILE A 225 -8.28 -3.72 22.28
CA ILE A 225 -9.40 -4.03 23.18
C ILE A 225 -10.22 -5.24 22.69
N GLN A 226 -10.56 -5.29 21.40
CA GLN A 226 -11.33 -6.40 20.83
C GLN A 226 -10.61 -7.75 21.04
N ARG A 227 -9.29 -7.77 20.83
CA ARG A 227 -8.47 -8.97 21.05
C ARG A 227 -8.44 -9.44 22.50
N TYR A 228 -8.52 -8.53 23.47
CA TYR A 228 -8.65 -8.91 24.87
C TYR A 228 -9.98 -9.63 25.14
N PHE A 229 -11.06 -9.19 24.52
CA PHE A 229 -12.38 -9.79 24.69
C PHE A 229 -12.52 -11.15 23.98
N GLU A 230 -11.90 -11.32 22.80
CA GLU A 230 -11.93 -12.61 22.07
C GLU A 230 -11.11 -13.73 22.76
N ARG A 231 -10.19 -13.35 23.66
CA ARG A 231 -9.33 -14.28 24.43
C ARG A 231 -9.83 -14.59 25.84
N SER A 232 -10.94 -13.98 26.28
CA SER A 232 -11.53 -14.13 27.62
C SER A 232 -12.74 -15.05 27.60
#